data_AF-A0A7T1MHP6-F1
#
_entry.id   AF-A0A7T1MHP6-F1
#
_cell.length_a   1.000
_cell.length_b   1.000
_cell.length_c   1.000
_cell.angle_alpha   90.00
_cell.angle_beta   90.00
_cell.angle_gamma   90.00
#
_symmetry.space_group_name_H-M   'P 1'
#
loop_
_entity.id
_entity.type
_entity.pdbx_description
1 polymer ?
#
loop_
_entity_poly.entity_id
_entity_poly.type
_entity_poly.pdbx_seq_one_letter_code
_entity_poly.pdbx_strand_id
1 'polypeptide(L)' 'MAQPTDPRPERRAHLERCWQQECDIDPMILRMRLLRHQGALPQAACLEQELQPLF' A
#
# COMPACT_ATOMS: atom_id res chain seq x y z
N MET A 1 -22.23 -17.84 -5.35
CA MET A 1 -21.20 -17.18 -4.53
C MET A 1 -21.48 -15.69 -4.57
N ALA A 2 -22.12 -15.15 -3.54
CA ALA A 2 -22.46 -13.73 -3.48
C ALA A 2 -21.18 -12.92 -3.20
N GLN A 3 -20.80 -12.04 -4.13
CA GLN A 3 -19.76 -11.05 -3.89
C GLN A 3 -20.24 -10.07 -2.82
N PRO A 4 -19.38 -9.60 -1.91
CA PRO A 4 -19.76 -8.53 -1.00
C PRO A 4 -19.91 -7.24 -1.82
N THR A 5 -21.15 -6.83 -2.06
CA THR A 5 -21.46 -5.52 -2.64
C THR A 5 -21.11 -4.45 -1.60
N ASP A 6 -19.88 -3.93 -1.68
CA ASP A 6 -19.45 -2.77 -0.91
C ASP A 6 -20.41 -1.60 -1.24
N PRO A 7 -21.10 -1.01 -0.25
CA PRO A 7 -22.20 -0.06 -0.47
C PRO A 7 -21.77 1.31 -1.03
N ARG A 8 -20.50 1.47 -1.45
CA ARG A 8 -19.96 2.76 -1.90
C ARG A 8 -19.22 2.60 -3.23
N PRO A 9 -19.93 2.61 -4.37
CA PRO A 9 -19.32 2.56 -5.69
C PRO A 9 -18.25 3.65 -5.88
N GLU A 10 -18.43 4.80 -5.22
CA GLU A 10 -17.47 5.90 -5.21
C GLU A 10 -16.13 5.53 -4.54
N ARG A 11 -16.14 4.72 -3.47
CA ARG A 11 -14.90 4.24 -2.83
C ARG A 11 -14.16 3.27 -3.72
N ARG A 12 -14.88 2.40 -4.42
CA ARG A 12 -14.29 1.47 -5.37
C ARG A 12 -13.68 2.21 -6.57
N ALA A 13 -14.39 3.18 -7.14
CA ALA A 13 -13.85 4.01 -8.23
C ALA A 13 -12.69 4.92 -7.78
N HIS A 14 -12.65 5.32 -6.50
CA HIS A 14 -11.52 6.03 -5.91
C HIS A 14 -10.33 5.08 -5.73
N LEU A 15 -10.54 3.90 -5.18
CA LEU A 15 -9.52 2.86 -5.03
C LEU A 15 -8.98 2.39 -6.38
N GLU A 16 -9.81 2.21 -7.40
CA GLU A 16 -9.37 1.84 -8.76
C GLU A 16 -8.53 2.95 -9.41
N ARG A 17 -8.90 4.23 -9.20
CA ARG A 17 -8.08 5.38 -9.65
C ARG A 17 -6.78 5.49 -8.90
N CYS A 18 -6.80 5.35 -7.57
CA CYS A 18 -5.60 5.30 -6.76
C CYS A 18 -4.73 4.13 -7.20
N TRP A 19 -5.29 2.94 -7.40
CA TRP A 19 -4.58 1.76 -7.88
C TRP A 19 -3.91 1.99 -9.24
N GLN A 20 -4.58 2.62 -10.19
CA GLN A 20 -3.98 2.98 -11.48
C GLN A 20 -2.87 4.03 -11.37
N GLN A 21 -2.96 4.94 -10.40
CA GLN A 21 -1.95 5.97 -10.15
C GLN A 21 -0.79 5.48 -9.27
N GLU A 22 -1.06 4.47 -8.43
CA GLU A 22 -0.12 3.83 -7.52
C GLU A 22 0.53 2.58 -8.14
N CYS A 23 0.21 2.23 -9.38
CA CYS A 23 0.79 1.08 -10.08
C CYS A 23 2.32 1.18 -10.24
N ASP A 24 2.88 2.38 -10.16
CA ASP A 24 4.34 2.63 -10.17
C ASP A 24 4.95 2.68 -8.76
N ILE A 25 4.16 2.50 -7.69
CA ILE A 25 4.72 2.42 -6.34
C ILE A 25 5.47 1.10 -6.20
N ASP A 26 6.74 1.22 -5.83
CA ASP A 26 7.60 0.08 -5.55
C ASP A 26 6.92 -0.88 -4.54
N PRO A 27 6.85 -2.19 -4.83
CA PRO A 27 6.29 -3.19 -3.92
C PRO A 27 6.88 -3.15 -2.50
N MET A 28 8.14 -2.74 -2.34
CA MET A 28 8.80 -2.54 -1.05
C MET A 28 8.23 -1.34 -0.29
N ILE A 29 7.84 -0.26 -0.96
CA ILE A 29 7.16 0.89 -0.33
C ILE A 29 5.79 0.46 0.18
N LEU A 30 5.03 -0.32 -0.61
CA LEU A 30 3.74 -0.87 -0.18
C LEU A 30 3.91 -1.79 1.05
N ARG A 31 4.93 -2.65 1.03
CA ARG A 31 5.25 -3.54 2.15
C ARG A 31 5.63 -2.77 3.41
N MET A 32 6.44 -1.72 3.29
CA MET A 32 6.82 -0.86 4.41
C MET A 32 5.59 -0.18 5.03
N ARG A 33 4.68 0.37 4.21
CA ARG A 33 3.42 0.97 4.68
C ARG A 33 2.54 -0.04 5.43
N LEU A 34 2.43 -1.26 4.91
CA LEU A 34 1.70 -2.34 5.56
C LEU A 34 2.28 -2.69 6.93
N LEU A 35 3.61 -2.84 7.03
CA LEU A 35 4.29 -3.13 8.30
C LEU A 35 4.07 -2.03 9.34
N ARG A 36 4.13 -0.75 8.93
CA ARG A 36 3.82 0.39 9.81
C ARG A 36 2.38 0.32 10.31
N HIS A 37 1.41 0.05 9.43
CA HIS A 37 0.00 -0.08 9.81
C HIS A 37 -0.25 -1.26 10.78
N GLN A 38 0.54 -2.32 10.68
CA GLN A 38 0.47 -3.48 11.59
C GLN A 38 1.23 -3.27 12.91
N GLY A 39 1.91 -2.13 13.10
CA GLY A 39 2.74 -1.86 14.28
C GLY A 39 4.09 -2.60 14.28
N ALA A 40 4.46 -3.25 13.17
CA ALA A 40 5.73 -3.96 12.99
C ALA A 40 6.87 -2.97 12.66
N LEU A 41 7.12 -2.04 13.59
CA LEU A 41 8.05 -0.92 13.40
C LEU A 41 9.51 -1.35 13.12
N PRO A 42 10.08 -2.38 13.79
CA PRO A 42 11.45 -2.82 13.48
C PRO A 42 11.63 -3.31 12.04
N GLN A 43 10.67 -4.07 11.54
CA GLN A 43 10.68 -4.59 10.17
C GLN A 43 10.46 -3.47 9.15
N ALA A 44 9.59 -2.51 9.46
CA ALA A 44 9.39 -1.32 8.63
C ALA A 44 10.67 -0.47 8.55
N ALA A 45 11.38 -0.27 9.67
CA ALA A 45 12.61 0.51 9.73
C ALA A 45 13.75 -0.12 8.92
N CYS A 46 13.88 -1.45 8.95
CA CYS A 46 14.84 -2.16 8.11
C CYS A 46 14.55 -1.96 6.61
N LEU A 47 13.29 -2.07 6.19
CA LEU A 47 12.87 -1.80 4.81
C LEU A 47 13.10 -0.35 4.38
N GLU A 48 12.95 0.60 5.30
CA GLU A 48 13.23 2.02 5.06
C GLU A 48 14.71 2.28 4.80
N GLN A 49 15.62 1.53 5.42
CA GLN A 49 17.06 1.60 5.14
C GLN A 49 17.39 1.07 3.73
N GLU A 50 16.78 -0.04 3.32
CA GLU A 50 16.97 -0.60 1.96
C GLU A 50 16.44 0.34 0.87
N LEU A 51 15.41 1.13 1.19
CA LEU A 51 14.80 2.10 0.28
C LEU A 51 15.48 3.48 0.30
N GLN A 52 16.57 3.65 1.06
CA GLN A 52 17.30 4.91 1.05
C GLN A 52 17.90 5.16 -0.34
N PRO A 53 17.75 6.38 -0.88
CA PRO A 53 18.40 6.74 -2.13
C PRO A 53 19.91 6.65 -1.99
N LEU A 54 20.57 6.05 -2.98
CA LEU A 54 22.02 6.08 -3.12
C LEU A 54 22.41 7.44 -3.69
N PHE A 55 22.83 8.37 -2.83
CA PHE A 55 23.38 9.66 -3.23
C PHE A 55 24.88 9.58 -3.47
#